data_AF-A0A1G7NNL9-F1
#
_entry.id   AF-A0A1G7NNL9-F1
#
_cell.length_a   1.000
_cell.length_b   1.000
_cell.length_c   1.000
_cell.angle_alpha   90.00
_cell.angle_beta   90.00
_cell.angle_gamma   90.00
#
_symmetry.space_group_name_H-M   'P 1'
#
loop_
_entity.id
_entity.type
_entity.pdbx_description
1 polymer ?
#
loop_
_entity_poly.entity_id
_entity_poly.type
_entity_poly.pdbx_seq_one_letter_code
_entity_poly.pdbx_strand_id
1 'polypeptide(L)'
;MSAIRTLLCALLASICSTQTAIAAGPGMTLTFRNVTPGITIAFDEAKTSSGKVFPDPGSLTPSRDPMRNGKTMAGVSDNGALPDWVEFAWREWKYGVSHTREELAAAPAYRRRVYIRQMIPQDVVDEVVAANLARKRGTLAKKWLRVYLVWYPGETKVCWEVYEDSQVLRSCGDEMPVID
;
A
#
# COMPACT_ATOMS: atom_id res chain seq x y z
N MET A 1 19.86 17.77 -26.37
CA MET A 1 18.56 18.06 -25.73
C MET A 1 17.60 16.88 -25.96
N SER A 2 17.60 15.83 -25.13
CA SER A 2 16.43 14.91 -25.04
C SER A 2 16.63 13.86 -23.94
N ALA A 3 16.58 14.26 -22.67
CA ALA A 3 16.57 13.32 -21.55
C ALA A 3 15.67 13.78 -20.39
N ILE A 4 14.80 14.78 -20.64
CA ILE A 4 13.95 15.41 -19.61
C ILE A 4 12.47 14.97 -19.76
N ARG A 5 12.12 14.23 -20.83
CA ARG A 5 10.71 13.87 -21.09
C ARG A 5 10.23 12.54 -20.51
N THR A 6 11.12 11.65 -20.05
CA THR A 6 10.71 10.31 -19.58
C THR A 6 10.50 10.22 -18.06
N LEU A 7 11.02 11.18 -17.28
CA LEU A 7 10.89 11.18 -15.81
C LEU A 7 9.53 11.72 -15.30
N LEU A 8 8.75 12.38 -16.16
CA LEU A 8 7.51 13.05 -15.75
C LEU A 8 6.27 12.13 -15.77
N CYS A 9 6.30 11.01 -16.51
CA CYS A 9 5.13 10.13 -16.64
C CYS A 9 4.94 9.16 -15.46
N ALA A 10 6.00 8.81 -14.73
CA ALA A 10 5.90 7.88 -13.60
C ALA A 10 5.30 8.55 -12.34
N LEU A 11 5.50 9.86 -12.17
CA LEU A 11 4.93 10.63 -11.06
C LEU A 11 3.44 10.93 -11.25
N LEU A 12 2.99 11.15 -12.50
CA LEU A 12 1.58 11.41 -12.80
C LEU A 12 0.69 10.17 -12.70
N ALA A 13 1.20 8.98 -13.03
CA ALA A 13 0.46 7.74 -12.88
C ALA A 13 0.16 7.40 -11.41
N SER A 14 1.14 7.62 -10.51
CA SER A 14 0.96 7.35 -9.08
C SER A 14 -0.06 8.29 -8.43
N ILE A 15 -0.15 9.56 -8.85
CA ILE A 15 -1.10 10.54 -8.32
C ILE A 15 -2.52 10.25 -8.83
N CYS A 16 -2.65 9.84 -10.10
CA CYS A 16 -3.94 9.59 -10.73
C CYS A 16 -4.65 8.34 -10.19
N SER A 17 -3.91 7.28 -9.85
CA SER A 17 -4.46 6.07 -9.23
C SER A 17 -4.93 6.30 -7.79
N THR A 18 -4.22 7.14 -7.01
CA THR A 18 -4.70 7.54 -5.68
C THR A 18 -5.95 8.40 -5.77
N GLN A 19 -6.01 9.38 -6.67
CA GLN A 19 -7.18 10.27 -6.75
C GLN A 19 -8.43 9.56 -7.28
N THR A 20 -8.31 8.64 -8.24
CA THR A 20 -9.45 7.84 -8.70
C THR A 20 -9.93 6.82 -7.67
N ALA A 21 -9.02 6.20 -6.92
CA ALA A 21 -9.35 5.37 -5.78
C ALA A 21 -10.00 6.15 -4.62
N ILE A 22 -9.64 7.41 -4.40
CA ILE A 22 -10.24 8.24 -3.35
C ILE A 22 -11.59 8.83 -3.84
N ALA A 23 -11.71 9.16 -5.14
CA ALA A 23 -12.94 9.70 -5.75
C ALA A 23 -14.10 8.71 -5.86
N ALA A 24 -13.80 7.41 -6.01
CA ALA A 24 -14.78 6.34 -6.04
C ALA A 24 -14.75 5.40 -4.82
N GLY A 25 -13.75 5.52 -3.94
CA GLY A 25 -13.41 4.45 -2.99
C GLY A 25 -13.68 4.73 -1.50
N PRO A 26 -13.24 3.79 -0.64
CA PRO A 26 -13.93 3.39 0.58
C PRO A 26 -13.57 4.24 1.80
N GLY A 27 -13.04 5.45 1.61
CA GLY A 27 -12.43 6.23 2.70
C GLY A 27 -11.17 5.61 3.29
N MET A 28 -10.69 4.48 2.75
CA MET A 28 -9.55 3.71 3.27
C MET A 28 -8.66 3.21 2.13
N THR A 29 -7.35 3.22 2.32
CA THR A 29 -6.37 2.79 1.29
C THR A 29 -5.27 1.92 1.89
N LEU A 30 -4.75 0.98 1.11
CA LEU A 30 -3.59 0.16 1.49
C LEU A 30 -2.37 0.60 0.68
N THR A 31 -1.22 0.63 1.35
CA THR A 31 -0.01 1.24 0.83
C THR A 31 1.16 0.32 1.16
N PHE A 32 1.93 -0.10 0.16
CA PHE A 32 2.89 -1.20 0.28
C PHE A 32 4.31 -0.65 0.13
N ARG A 33 5.21 -1.10 1.00
CA ARG A 33 6.55 -0.53 1.14
C ARG A 33 7.55 -1.63 1.43
N ASN A 34 8.71 -1.57 0.80
CA ASN A 34 9.80 -2.49 1.08
C ASN A 34 10.98 -1.66 1.57
N VAL A 35 11.49 -1.98 2.76
CA VAL A 35 12.68 -1.34 3.33
C VAL A 35 13.85 -2.31 3.48
N THR A 36 13.68 -3.55 3.02
CA THR A 36 14.71 -4.61 3.07
C THR A 36 15.90 -4.23 2.19
N PRO A 37 17.10 -4.00 2.76
CA PRO A 37 18.25 -3.58 1.98
C PRO A 37 18.63 -4.59 0.90
N GLY A 38 18.83 -4.12 -0.33
CA GLY A 38 19.32 -4.95 -1.44
C GLY A 38 18.33 -5.98 -1.99
N ILE A 39 17.07 -5.99 -1.54
CA ILE A 39 16.05 -6.96 -1.98
C ILE A 39 14.89 -6.24 -2.66
N THR A 40 14.46 -6.73 -3.81
CA THR A 40 13.17 -6.35 -4.41
C THR A 40 12.14 -7.40 -4.06
N ILE A 41 10.98 -6.97 -3.57
CA ILE A 41 9.81 -7.82 -3.35
C ILE A 41 8.94 -7.71 -4.59
N ALA A 42 8.62 -8.81 -5.25
CA ALA A 42 7.68 -8.78 -6.36
C ALA A 42 6.52 -9.70 -6.12
N PHE A 43 5.35 -9.11 -6.17
CA PHE A 43 4.14 -9.81 -5.86
C PHE A 43 3.61 -10.52 -7.10
N ASP A 44 3.34 -11.81 -6.94
CA ASP A 44 2.63 -12.63 -7.91
C ASP A 44 1.10 -12.44 -7.74
N GLU A 45 0.65 -12.32 -6.49
CA GLU A 45 -0.76 -12.20 -6.13
C GLU A 45 -0.92 -11.44 -4.82
N ALA A 46 -1.99 -10.64 -4.71
CA ALA A 46 -2.50 -10.14 -3.44
C ALA A 46 -4.02 -10.30 -3.42
N LYS A 47 -4.58 -10.86 -2.35
CA LYS A 47 -6.04 -11.02 -2.19
C LYS A 47 -6.51 -10.76 -0.77
N THR A 48 -7.70 -10.18 -0.64
CA THR A 48 -8.34 -9.88 0.65
C THR A 48 -8.98 -11.12 1.28
N SER A 49 -9.45 -10.98 2.51
CA SER A 49 -10.21 -12.01 3.22
C SER A 49 -11.49 -12.48 2.52
N SER A 50 -12.08 -11.66 1.64
CA SER A 50 -13.24 -12.05 0.83
C SER A 50 -12.87 -12.77 -0.47
N GLY A 51 -11.57 -12.96 -0.73
CA GLY A 51 -11.06 -13.54 -1.98
C GLY A 51 -10.89 -12.54 -3.12
N LYS A 52 -11.28 -11.28 -2.94
CA LYS A 52 -11.06 -10.23 -3.94
C LYS A 52 -9.56 -10.00 -4.16
N VAL A 53 -9.14 -10.19 -5.41
CA VAL A 53 -7.76 -9.98 -5.87
C VAL A 53 -7.53 -8.51 -6.15
N PHE A 54 -6.37 -7.99 -5.76
CA PHE A 54 -5.98 -6.63 -6.11
C PHE A 54 -5.38 -6.57 -7.52
N PRO A 55 -5.63 -5.49 -8.28
CA PRO A 55 -4.96 -5.28 -9.56
C PRO A 55 -3.46 -5.12 -9.34
N ASP A 56 -2.68 -5.88 -10.13
CA ASP A 56 -1.22 -6.04 -10.13
C ASP A 56 -0.46 -5.28 -9.01
N PRO A 57 -0.10 -5.96 -7.91
CA PRO A 57 0.70 -5.38 -6.84
C PRO A 57 2.13 -4.97 -7.27
N GLY A 58 2.64 -5.51 -8.39
CA GLY A 58 3.93 -5.22 -8.98
C GLY A 58 5.14 -5.47 -8.07
N SER A 59 6.25 -4.82 -8.37
CA SER A 59 7.48 -4.91 -7.56
C SER A 59 7.71 -3.69 -6.66
N LEU A 60 8.20 -3.94 -5.44
CA LEU A 60 8.66 -2.96 -4.46
C LEU A 60 10.19 -3.02 -4.33
N THR A 61 10.86 -1.97 -4.76
CA THR A 61 12.29 -1.78 -4.52
C THR A 61 12.54 -1.33 -3.08
N PRO A 62 13.75 -1.53 -2.54
CA PRO A 62 14.11 -0.97 -1.23
C PRO A 62 13.90 0.55 -1.20
N SER A 63 13.27 1.04 -0.15
CA SER A 63 13.14 2.45 0.17
C SER A 63 13.75 2.72 1.53
N ARG A 64 14.48 3.83 1.66
CA ARG A 64 14.96 4.35 2.96
C ARG A 64 13.89 5.14 3.70
N ASP A 65 12.87 5.60 2.97
CA ASP A 65 11.72 6.31 3.54
C ASP A 65 10.48 5.40 3.43
N PRO A 66 10.09 4.72 4.51
CA PRO A 66 8.93 3.84 4.50
C PRO A 66 7.62 4.59 4.22
N MET A 67 7.55 5.90 4.44
CA MET A 67 6.28 6.64 4.36
C MET A 67 6.09 7.30 3.00
N ARG A 68 7.16 7.83 2.38
CA ARG A 68 7.03 8.73 1.21
C ARG A 68 7.18 8.06 -0.15
N ASN A 69 7.81 6.89 -0.26
CA ASN A 69 8.14 6.27 -1.55
C ASN A 69 7.64 4.83 -1.67
N GLY A 70 6.40 4.64 -2.08
CA GLY A 70 6.04 3.32 -2.58
C GLY A 70 4.69 3.23 -3.24
N LYS A 71 4.30 1.98 -3.51
CA LYS A 71 3.11 1.68 -4.29
C LYS A 71 1.86 1.73 -3.43
N THR A 72 0.83 2.36 -3.97
CA THR A 72 -0.50 2.39 -3.35
C THR A 72 -1.37 1.40 -4.10
N MET A 73 -2.08 0.54 -3.38
CA MET A 73 -3.17 -0.24 -3.97
C MET A 73 -4.44 0.07 -3.22
N ALA A 74 -5.46 0.47 -3.96
CA ALA A 74 -6.76 0.75 -3.38
C ALA A 74 -7.40 -0.57 -2.93
N GLY A 75 -7.62 -0.72 -1.63
CA GLY A 75 -8.31 -1.85 -1.05
C GLY A 75 -9.69 -1.45 -0.59
N VAL A 76 -10.71 -1.93 -1.29
CA VAL A 76 -12.09 -1.99 -0.80
C VAL A 76 -12.34 -3.46 -0.52
N SER A 77 -12.55 -3.89 0.72
CA SER A 77 -13.14 -5.21 0.96
C SER A 77 -14.52 -5.26 0.30
N ASP A 78 -15.08 -6.45 0.12
CA ASP A 78 -16.52 -6.52 -0.14
C ASP A 78 -17.24 -5.78 1.01
N ASN A 79 -18.17 -4.90 0.64
CA ASN A 79 -18.93 -4.00 1.52
C ASN A 79 -18.27 -2.68 1.98
N GLY A 80 -17.16 -2.24 1.38
CA GLY A 80 -16.66 -0.87 1.62
C GLY A 80 -15.83 -0.69 2.90
N ALA A 81 -15.36 -1.77 3.51
CA ALA A 81 -14.58 -1.75 4.75
C ALA A 81 -13.10 -2.12 4.53
N LEU A 82 -12.30 -2.02 5.60
CA LEU A 82 -10.97 -2.61 5.64
C LEU A 82 -11.09 -4.14 5.68
N PRO A 83 -10.27 -4.87 4.88
CA PRO A 83 -10.24 -6.32 4.96
C PRO A 83 -9.63 -6.79 6.28
N ASP A 84 -10.04 -7.97 6.75
CA ASP A 84 -9.48 -8.58 7.96
C ASP A 84 -7.99 -8.89 7.79
N TRP A 85 -7.66 -9.45 6.63
CA TRP A 85 -6.30 -9.77 6.22
C TRP A 85 -6.14 -9.63 4.70
N VAL A 86 -4.89 -9.50 4.29
CA VAL A 86 -4.47 -9.64 2.89
C VAL A 86 -3.43 -10.75 2.81
N GLU A 87 -3.66 -11.72 1.92
CA GLU A 87 -2.72 -12.78 1.59
C GLU A 87 -1.90 -12.35 0.37
N PHE A 88 -0.58 -12.37 0.52
CA PHE A 88 0.37 -12.09 -0.53
C PHE A 88 1.03 -13.39 -0.98
N ALA A 89 1.21 -13.53 -2.28
CA ALA A 89 2.22 -14.39 -2.87
C ALA A 89 3.30 -13.50 -3.50
N TRP A 90 4.57 -13.76 -3.21
CA TRP A 90 5.67 -12.95 -3.74
C TRP A 90 6.93 -13.76 -3.94
N ARG A 91 7.88 -13.14 -4.66
CA ARG A 91 9.24 -13.60 -4.85
C ARG A 91 10.20 -12.48 -4.50
N GLU A 92 11.43 -12.88 -4.19
CA GLU A 92 12.48 -11.96 -3.79
C GLU A 92 13.67 -12.09 -4.75
N TRP A 93 14.27 -10.96 -5.10
CA TRP A 93 15.51 -10.96 -5.88
C TRP A 93 16.41 -9.80 -5.51
N LYS A 94 17.68 -9.92 -5.88
CA LYS A 94 18.69 -8.90 -5.62
C LYS A 94 18.36 -7.61 -6.38
N TYR A 95 18.21 -6.51 -5.64
CA TYR A 95 17.98 -5.18 -6.18
C TYR A 95 19.20 -4.70 -6.99
N GLY A 96 18.93 -3.99 -8.09
CA GLY A 96 19.97 -3.45 -8.98
C GLY A 96 20.66 -4.49 -9.87
N VAL A 97 20.20 -5.74 -9.87
CA VAL A 97 20.69 -6.79 -10.74
C VAL A 97 19.61 -7.15 -11.77
N SER A 98 19.99 -7.24 -13.03
CA SER A 98 19.11 -7.74 -14.09
C SER A 98 18.95 -9.24 -13.94
N HIS A 99 17.71 -9.71 -13.99
CA HIS A 99 17.37 -11.13 -13.95
C HIS A 99 16.64 -11.49 -15.24
N THR A 100 16.92 -12.68 -15.76
CA THR A 100 16.15 -13.28 -16.86
C THR A 100 14.77 -13.70 -16.37
N ARG A 101 13.85 -13.92 -17.31
CA ARG A 101 12.49 -14.38 -16.97
C ARG A 101 12.53 -15.74 -16.29
N GLU A 102 13.44 -16.62 -16.72
CA GLU A 102 13.65 -17.95 -16.19
C GLU A 102 14.17 -17.91 -14.74
N GLU A 103 15.12 -17.01 -14.44
CA GLU A 103 15.63 -16.81 -13.08
C GLU A 103 14.53 -16.28 -12.15
N LEU A 104 13.73 -15.32 -12.63
CA LEU A 104 12.57 -14.82 -11.88
C LEU A 104 11.51 -15.92 -11.68
N ALA A 105 11.31 -16.78 -12.68
CA ALA A 105 10.39 -17.91 -12.63
C ALA A 105 10.84 -18.99 -11.65
N ALA A 106 12.14 -19.19 -11.47
CA ALA A 106 12.75 -20.17 -10.57
C ALA A 106 12.97 -19.65 -9.14
N ALA A 107 12.86 -18.35 -8.91
CA ALA A 107 13.02 -17.75 -7.58
C ALA A 107 12.02 -18.35 -6.56
N PRO A 108 12.42 -18.53 -5.28
CA PRO A 108 11.54 -19.04 -4.25
C PRO A 108 10.25 -18.22 -4.16
N ALA A 109 9.12 -18.92 -4.18
CA ALA A 109 7.80 -18.34 -3.99
C ALA A 109 7.41 -18.40 -2.51
N TYR A 110 7.01 -17.26 -1.98
CA TYR A 110 6.58 -17.08 -0.61
C TYR A 110 5.09 -16.77 -0.56
N ARG A 111 4.43 -17.14 0.54
CA ARG A 111 3.04 -16.79 0.82
C ARG A 111 2.87 -16.42 2.28
N ARG A 112 2.10 -15.36 2.56
CA ARG A 112 1.85 -14.86 3.93
C ARG A 112 0.55 -14.08 3.99
N ARG A 113 -0.17 -14.24 5.09
CA ARG A 113 -1.29 -13.37 5.47
C ARG A 113 -0.80 -12.27 6.39
N VAL A 114 -1.16 -11.03 6.08
CA VAL A 114 -0.98 -9.88 6.96
C VAL A 114 -2.35 -9.47 7.46
N TYR A 115 -2.55 -9.56 8.77
CA TYR A 115 -3.81 -9.18 9.42
C TYR A 115 -3.82 -7.67 9.61
N ILE A 116 -4.83 -7.01 9.06
CA ILE A 116 -4.92 -5.55 8.99
C ILE A 116 -5.91 -5.04 10.04
N ARG A 117 -7.13 -5.59 10.04
CA ARG A 117 -8.24 -5.09 10.87
C ARG A 117 -7.90 -5.02 12.34
N GLN A 118 -7.26 -6.06 12.87
CA GLN A 118 -6.89 -6.16 14.29
C GLN A 118 -5.80 -5.17 14.72
N MET A 119 -5.05 -4.59 13.77
CA MET A 119 -3.94 -3.68 14.04
C MET A 119 -4.38 -2.21 14.08
N ILE A 120 -5.64 -1.94 13.77
CA ILE A 120 -6.20 -0.60 13.68
C ILE A 120 -7.31 -0.50 14.73
N PRO A 121 -7.23 0.48 15.66
CA PRO A 121 -8.28 0.69 16.64
C PRO A 121 -9.65 0.85 15.99
N GLN A 122 -10.68 0.26 16.61
CA GLN A 122 -12.04 0.26 16.04
C GLN A 122 -12.60 1.68 15.91
N ASP A 123 -12.32 2.56 16.88
CA ASP A 123 -12.74 3.97 16.88
C ASP A 123 -12.16 4.75 15.70
N VAL A 124 -10.92 4.46 15.29
CA VAL A 124 -10.29 5.06 14.10
C VAL A 124 -11.04 4.68 12.83
N VAL A 125 -11.47 3.42 12.72
CA VAL A 125 -12.25 2.96 11.58
C VAL A 125 -13.62 3.60 11.58
N ASP A 126 -14.32 3.57 12.71
CA ASP A 126 -15.69 4.08 12.83
C ASP A 126 -15.75 5.58 12.47
N GLU A 127 -14.74 6.35 12.89
CA GLU A 127 -14.60 7.76 12.52
C GLU A 127 -14.52 7.98 11.01
N VAL A 128 -13.69 7.19 10.32
CA VAL A 128 -13.49 7.32 8.87
C VAL A 128 -14.70 6.82 8.09
N VAL A 129 -15.36 5.76 8.56
CA VAL A 129 -16.64 5.30 8.00
C VAL A 129 -17.71 6.37 8.14
N ALA A 130 -17.85 6.99 9.33
CA ALA A 130 -18.81 8.06 9.57
C ALA A 130 -18.55 9.27 8.66
N ALA A 131 -17.28 9.68 8.51
CA ALA A 131 -16.90 10.76 7.61
C ALA A 131 -17.20 10.46 6.13
N ASN A 132 -17.02 9.20 5.72
CA ASN A 132 -17.34 8.75 4.37
C ASN A 132 -18.86 8.70 4.11
N LEU A 133 -19.66 8.29 5.10
CA LEU A 133 -21.13 8.28 5.03
C LEU A 133 -21.72 9.70 5.00
N ALA A 134 -21.09 10.65 5.69
CA ALA A 134 -21.55 12.04 5.74
C ALA A 134 -21.17 12.88 4.50
N ARG A 135 -20.38 12.34 3.57
CA ARG A 135 -19.88 13.10 2.41
C ARG A 135 -21.01 13.40 1.42
N LYS A 136 -20.89 14.54 0.72
CA LYS A 136 -21.77 14.84 -0.40
C LYS A 136 -21.47 13.89 -1.55
N ARG A 137 -22.52 13.43 -2.25
CA ARG A 137 -22.34 12.59 -3.44
C ARG A 137 -21.48 13.33 -4.46
N GLY A 138 -20.44 12.67 -4.96
CA GLY A 138 -19.49 13.26 -5.90
C GLY A 138 -18.32 14.02 -5.27
N THR A 139 -18.25 14.12 -3.93
CA THR A 139 -17.07 14.67 -3.23
C THR A 139 -16.30 13.58 -2.51
N LEU A 140 -15.03 13.88 -2.20
CA LEU A 140 -14.22 13.04 -1.31
C LEU A 140 -14.75 13.14 0.12
N ALA A 141 -14.51 12.09 0.92
CA ALA A 141 -14.66 12.19 2.36
C ALA A 141 -13.63 13.19 2.90
N LYS A 142 -14.00 14.00 3.89
CA LYS A 142 -13.06 14.92 4.55
C LYS A 142 -11.96 14.18 5.30
N LYS A 143 -12.29 12.99 5.82
CA LYS A 143 -11.35 12.11 6.51
C LYS A 143 -11.16 10.82 5.75
N TRP A 144 -9.94 10.33 5.71
CA TRP A 144 -9.63 9.02 5.16
C TRP A 144 -8.48 8.36 5.92
N LEU A 145 -8.46 7.04 5.86
CA LEU A 145 -7.44 6.20 6.47
C LEU A 145 -6.47 5.72 5.40
N ARG A 146 -5.18 5.88 5.65
CA ARG A 146 -4.13 5.22 4.87
C ARG A 146 -3.44 4.21 5.76
N VAL A 147 -3.45 2.96 5.33
CA VAL A 147 -2.77 1.86 6.00
C VAL A 147 -1.52 1.50 5.22
N TYR A 148 -0.41 1.39 5.90
CA TYR A 148 0.89 1.04 5.39
C TYR A 148 1.22 -0.40 5.78
N LEU A 149 1.63 -1.18 4.79
CA LEU A 149 2.18 -2.53 4.91
C LEU A 149 3.65 -2.41 4.56
N VAL A 150 4.51 -2.47 5.58
CA VAL A 150 5.95 -2.24 5.42
C VAL A 150 6.69 -3.56 5.62
N TRP A 151 7.30 -4.03 4.53
CA TRP A 151 8.15 -5.23 4.49
C TRP A 151 9.53 -4.91 5.04
N TYR A 152 9.84 -5.55 6.17
CA TYR A 152 11.15 -5.62 6.79
C TYR A 152 11.75 -7.01 6.54
N PRO A 153 13.06 -7.18 6.76
CA PRO A 153 13.65 -8.51 6.82
C PRO A 153 12.90 -9.40 7.84
N GLY A 154 12.30 -10.49 7.38
CA GLY A 154 11.62 -11.48 8.23
C GLY A 154 10.17 -11.14 8.63
N GLU A 155 9.79 -9.86 8.71
CA GLU A 155 8.46 -9.44 9.19
C GLU A 155 7.77 -8.40 8.29
N THR A 156 6.47 -8.23 8.48
CA THR A 156 5.69 -7.16 7.83
C THR A 156 4.98 -6.37 8.91
N LYS A 157 5.27 -5.07 9.00
CA LYS A 157 4.63 -4.17 9.96
C LYS A 157 3.43 -3.49 9.33
N VAL A 158 2.39 -3.32 10.13
CA VAL A 158 1.18 -2.57 9.76
C VAL A 158 1.23 -1.25 10.50
N CYS A 159 1.22 -0.14 9.76
CA CYS A 159 1.09 1.21 10.29
C CYS A 159 -0.10 1.89 9.66
N TRP A 160 -0.57 2.99 10.24
CA TRP A 160 -1.70 3.73 9.67
C TRP A 160 -1.62 5.21 10.01
N GLU A 161 -2.28 5.99 9.16
CA GLU A 161 -2.45 7.43 9.32
C GLU A 161 -3.89 7.81 8.97
N VAL A 162 -4.52 8.55 9.88
CA VAL A 162 -5.78 9.23 9.61
C VAL A 162 -5.45 10.60 9.07
N TYR A 163 -6.03 10.91 7.91
CA TYR A 163 -5.94 12.21 7.29
C TYR A 163 -7.25 12.96 7.46
N GLU A 164 -7.15 14.27 7.63
CA GLU A 164 -8.23 15.22 7.37
C GLU A 164 -7.74 16.20 6.30
N ASP A 165 -8.44 16.23 5.17
CA ASP A 165 -7.92 16.83 3.95
C ASP A 165 -6.46 16.35 3.72
N SER A 166 -5.50 17.24 3.51
CA SER A 166 -4.10 16.84 3.24
C SER A 166 -3.23 16.68 4.49
N GLN A 167 -3.79 16.76 5.70
CA GLN A 167 -3.02 16.76 6.94
C GLN A 167 -3.18 15.45 7.71
N VAL A 168 -2.06 14.93 8.23
CA VAL A 168 -2.09 13.79 9.16
C VAL A 168 -2.62 14.29 10.49
N LEU A 169 -3.77 13.74 10.90
CA LEU A 169 -4.41 14.05 12.18
C LEU A 169 -3.91 13.12 13.29
N ARG A 170 -3.75 11.83 12.97
CA ARG A 170 -3.27 10.78 13.88
C ARG A 170 -2.46 9.76 13.09
N SER A 171 -1.40 9.24 13.67
CA SER A 171 -0.61 8.14 13.12
C SER A 171 -0.36 7.08 14.21
N CYS A 172 -0.07 5.85 13.80
CA CYS A 172 0.72 4.92 14.62
C CYS A 172 2.15 4.75 14.06
N GLY A 173 2.52 5.59 13.09
CA GLY A 173 3.76 5.48 12.31
C GLY A 173 4.95 6.26 12.88
N ASP A 174 4.76 7.06 13.92
CA ASP A 174 5.83 7.90 14.51
C ASP A 174 6.97 7.06 15.12
N GLU A 175 6.78 5.75 15.27
CA GLU A 175 7.78 4.78 15.76
C GLU A 175 8.50 4.00 14.64
N MET A 176 8.25 4.32 13.35
CA MET A 176 8.94 3.60 12.27
C MET A 176 10.41 4.00 12.21
N PRO A 177 11.37 3.07 12.42
CA PRO A 177 12.78 3.40 12.29
C PRO A 177 13.04 3.81 10.84
N VAL A 178 13.57 5.02 10.67
CA VAL A 178 14.27 5.39 9.44
C VAL A 178 15.49 4.49 9.38
N ILE A 179 15.60 3.69 8.32
CA ILE A 179 16.76 2.84 8.12
C ILE A 179 17.82 3.72 7.44
N ASP A 180 18.89 4.02 8.17
CA ASP A 180 20.04 4.83 7.70
C ASP A 180 20.73 4.22 6.45
#